data_AF-A0AAN7PFX9-F1
#
_entry.id   AF-A0AAN7PFX9-F1
#
_cell.length_a   1.000
_cell.length_b   1.000
_cell.length_c   1.000
_cell.angle_alpha   90.00
_cell.angle_beta   90.00
_cell.angle_gamma   90.00
#
_symmetry.space_group_name_H-M   'P 1'
#
loop_
_entity.id
_entity.type
_entity.pdbx_description
1 polymer ?
#
loop_
_entity_poly.entity_id
_entity_poly.type
_entity_poly.pdbx_seq_one_letter_code
_entity_poly.pdbx_strand_id
1 'polypeptide(L)'
;MKGYDGAFILKSLFKNPSAWNPKIITTGTKLMSINCDSNIKFIDSINYMPMPLSKLPKTFNFPGTKGYFPHFFNTVKNQNYVGPMPPAHYYGCDEMSTSNRNDFLKWYEEQVNNNFVFDFKTEIIKYCVADVDILRKACLDFWTRFTTSNGVDPFIESCTIAGACNLVFRRNYIHANSIGLIPPNGYRMADKQSVIAIQWLLWLEYSLNIKIQHAGNNREVRLKEGFLVFVLKHTRCISFMVVIFTVVKLAFPIKQLNLAAINMIPCVQDVKKLKLLQLESVLLATT
;
A
#
# COMPACT_ATOMS: atom_id res chain seq x y z
N MET A 1 8.21 -10.36 -7.49
CA MET A 1 9.37 -9.93 -8.28
C MET A 1 9.34 -8.42 -8.39
N LYS A 2 9.65 -7.73 -7.30
CA LYS A 2 9.44 -6.28 -7.18
C LYS A 2 10.43 -5.43 -8.00
N GLY A 3 11.37 -6.07 -8.70
CA GLY A 3 12.46 -5.41 -9.42
C GLY A 3 12.75 -6.03 -10.79
N TYR A 4 14.03 -6.22 -11.07
CA TYR A 4 14.62 -6.41 -12.40
C TYR A 4 14.18 -7.70 -13.13
N ASP A 5 14.28 -8.86 -12.47
CA ASP A 5 14.17 -10.17 -13.14
C ASP A 5 12.78 -10.44 -13.71
N GLY A 6 11.75 -9.91 -13.06
CA GLY A 6 10.35 -10.10 -13.46
C GLY A 6 10.07 -9.62 -14.89
N ALA A 7 10.73 -8.54 -15.32
CA ALA A 7 10.58 -8.00 -16.68
C ALA A 7 11.14 -8.95 -17.74
N PHE A 8 12.29 -9.60 -17.48
CA PHE A 8 12.89 -10.57 -18.39
C PHE A 8 12.10 -11.86 -18.50
N ILE A 9 11.57 -12.33 -17.36
CA ILE A 9 10.70 -13.50 -17.31
C ILE A 9 9.43 -13.20 -18.10
N LEU A 10 8.74 -12.09 -17.83
CA LEU A 10 7.56 -11.68 -18.59
C LEU A 10 7.84 -11.55 -20.09
N LYS A 11 8.92 -10.86 -20.47
CA LYS A 11 9.33 -10.72 -21.87
C LYS A 11 9.51 -12.07 -22.55
N SER A 12 10.06 -13.05 -21.84
CA SER A 12 10.25 -14.41 -22.36
C SER A 12 8.93 -15.17 -22.48
N LEU A 13 8.04 -15.06 -21.49
CA LEU A 13 6.72 -15.69 -21.50
C LEU A 13 5.82 -15.14 -22.63
N PHE A 14 5.88 -13.82 -22.87
CA PHE A 14 5.13 -13.17 -23.94
C PHE A 14 5.58 -13.52 -25.36
N LYS A 15 6.73 -14.20 -25.53
CA LYS A 15 7.10 -14.75 -26.85
C LYS A 15 6.15 -15.87 -27.28
N ASN A 16 5.64 -16.65 -26.33
CA ASN A 16 4.77 -17.80 -26.58
C ASN A 16 3.58 -17.80 -25.60
N PRO A 17 2.67 -16.80 -25.67
CA PRO A 17 1.64 -16.60 -24.65
C PRO A 17 0.67 -17.78 -24.54
N SER A 18 0.32 -18.43 -25.66
CA SER A 18 -0.59 -19.58 -25.68
C SER A 18 -0.03 -20.82 -24.96
N ALA A 19 1.30 -20.94 -24.83
CA ALA A 19 1.93 -22.07 -24.16
C ALA A 19 2.01 -21.89 -22.63
N TRP A 20 2.06 -20.65 -22.16
CA TRP A 20 2.30 -20.34 -20.74
C TRP A 20 1.07 -19.81 -20.01
N ASN A 21 0.17 -19.12 -20.72
CA ASN A 21 -1.03 -18.48 -20.20
C ASN A 21 -0.79 -17.78 -18.83
N PRO A 22 0.11 -16.79 -18.79
CA PRO A 22 0.59 -16.24 -17.52
C PRO A 22 -0.49 -15.39 -16.83
N LYS A 23 -0.88 -15.79 -15.62
CA LYS A 23 -1.70 -14.99 -14.70
C LYS A 23 -0.80 -14.17 -13.79
N ILE A 24 -0.89 -12.86 -13.94
CA ILE A 24 0.02 -11.90 -13.29
C ILE A 24 -0.67 -11.26 -12.09
N ILE A 25 0.01 -11.23 -10.93
CA ILE A 25 -0.44 -10.49 -9.75
C ILE A 25 0.52 -9.33 -9.50
N THR A 26 0.00 -8.10 -9.41
CA THR A 26 0.80 -6.89 -9.15
C THR A 26 0.31 -6.16 -7.88
N THR A 27 1.17 -5.28 -7.37
CA THR A 27 0.81 -4.29 -6.34
C THR A 27 1.34 -2.94 -6.79
N GLY A 28 0.44 -2.10 -7.30
CA GLY A 28 0.82 -0.92 -8.08
C GLY A 28 1.62 -1.34 -9.32
N THR A 29 2.79 -0.75 -9.50
CA THR A 29 3.72 -1.06 -10.60
C THR A 29 4.60 -2.28 -10.36
N LYS A 30 4.56 -2.87 -9.15
CA LYS A 30 5.46 -3.96 -8.76
C LYS A 30 4.83 -5.30 -9.04
N LEU A 31 5.56 -6.17 -9.73
CA LEU A 31 5.16 -7.53 -10.00
C LEU A 31 5.33 -8.39 -8.73
N MET A 32 4.27 -9.07 -8.29
CA MET A 32 4.31 -9.88 -7.07
C MET A 32 4.57 -11.34 -7.39
N SER A 33 3.78 -11.91 -8.29
CA SER A 33 3.93 -13.29 -8.77
C SER A 33 3.42 -13.44 -10.20
N ILE A 34 3.91 -14.48 -10.87
CA ILE A 34 3.39 -14.95 -12.16
C ILE A 34 3.03 -16.43 -11.98
N ASN A 35 1.78 -16.78 -12.24
CA ASN A 35 1.32 -18.16 -12.28
C ASN A 35 1.11 -18.60 -13.73
N CYS A 36 1.64 -19.76 -14.11
CA CYS A 36 1.46 -20.36 -15.43
C CYS A 36 0.64 -21.66 -15.32
N ASP A 37 0.05 -22.11 -16.43
CA ASP A 37 -0.86 -23.27 -16.45
C ASP A 37 -0.18 -24.62 -16.13
N SER A 38 1.16 -24.68 -16.13
CA SER A 38 1.97 -25.86 -15.83
C SER A 38 2.31 -26.06 -14.35
N ASN A 39 1.51 -25.50 -13.42
CA ASN A 39 1.81 -25.43 -11.99
C ASN A 39 3.13 -24.72 -11.65
N ILE A 40 3.64 -23.90 -12.58
CA ILE A 40 4.83 -23.09 -12.36
C ILE A 40 4.39 -21.74 -11.82
N LYS A 41 4.90 -21.41 -10.64
CA LYS A 41 4.64 -20.14 -9.96
C LYS A 41 5.97 -19.43 -9.71
N PHE A 42 6.15 -18.28 -10.35
CA PHE A 42 7.28 -17.39 -10.10
C PHE A 42 6.94 -16.47 -8.93
N ILE A 43 7.71 -16.57 -7.86
CA ILE A 43 7.63 -15.73 -6.68
C ILE A 43 8.97 -15.05 -6.42
N ASP A 44 8.96 -14.11 -5.50
CA ASP A 44 10.14 -13.34 -5.12
C ASP A 44 10.38 -13.51 -3.63
N SER A 45 11.57 -14.00 -3.30
CA SER A 45 12.00 -14.27 -1.94
C SER A 45 11.98 -13.01 -1.06
N ILE A 46 12.17 -11.82 -1.64
CA ILE A 46 12.14 -10.53 -0.91
C ILE A 46 10.75 -10.26 -0.32
N ASN A 47 9.68 -10.81 -0.89
CA ASN A 47 8.34 -10.68 -0.32
C ASN A 47 8.15 -11.47 0.98
N TYR A 48 9.05 -12.41 1.27
CA TYR A 48 9.04 -13.24 2.47
C TYR A 48 10.16 -12.87 3.43
N MET A 49 11.35 -12.60 2.89
CA MET A 49 12.56 -12.26 3.61
C MET A 49 13.09 -10.91 3.08
N PRO A 50 12.60 -9.76 3.60
CA PRO A 50 12.93 -8.43 3.10
C PRO A 50 14.33 -7.98 3.56
N MET A 51 15.37 -8.73 3.21
CA MET A 51 16.75 -8.49 3.58
C MET A 51 17.71 -8.90 2.44
N PRO A 52 18.91 -8.31 2.36
CA PRO A 52 19.88 -8.67 1.34
C PRO A 52 20.41 -10.09 1.53
N LEU A 53 20.81 -10.71 0.41
CA LEU A 53 21.31 -12.08 0.36
C LEU A 53 22.51 -12.32 1.30
N SER A 54 23.38 -11.32 1.46
CA SER A 54 24.55 -11.38 2.35
C SER A 54 24.20 -11.51 3.83
N LYS A 55 22.98 -11.12 4.24
CA LYS A 55 22.52 -11.24 5.64
C LYS A 55 21.85 -12.59 5.92
N LEU A 56 21.38 -13.32 4.91
CA LEU A 56 20.64 -14.58 5.11
C LEU A 56 21.44 -15.63 5.91
N PRO A 57 22.73 -15.89 5.63
CA PRO A 57 23.48 -16.89 6.39
C PRO A 57 23.54 -16.58 7.89
N LYS A 58 23.73 -15.30 8.24
CA LYS A 58 23.75 -14.85 9.63
C LYS A 58 22.36 -14.92 10.28
N THR A 59 21.30 -14.56 9.55
CA THR A 59 19.93 -14.56 10.08
C THR A 59 19.41 -15.97 10.35
N PHE A 60 19.69 -16.92 9.45
CA PHE A 60 19.24 -18.31 9.57
C PHE A 60 20.27 -19.22 10.25
N ASN A 61 21.43 -18.68 10.62
CA ASN A 61 22.50 -19.35 11.35
C ASN A 61 23.05 -20.59 10.62
N PHE A 62 23.28 -20.47 9.31
CA PHE A 62 23.91 -21.53 8.50
C PHE A 62 25.26 -21.07 7.94
N PRO A 63 26.21 -21.99 7.68
CA PRO A 63 27.51 -21.63 7.15
C PRO A 63 27.40 -21.10 5.72
N GLY A 64 27.98 -19.94 5.49
CA GLY A 64 28.08 -19.31 4.18
C GLY A 64 28.32 -17.82 4.29
N THR A 65 29.11 -17.27 3.39
CA THR A 65 29.28 -15.83 3.21
C THR A 65 29.06 -15.52 1.73
N LYS A 66 28.43 -14.38 1.47
CA LYS A 66 28.29 -13.92 0.09
C LYS A 66 29.66 -13.44 -0.39
N GLY A 67 30.13 -13.99 -1.51
CA GLY A 67 31.38 -13.56 -2.14
C GLY A 67 31.25 -12.18 -2.81
N TYR A 68 32.38 -11.62 -3.23
CA TYR A 68 32.43 -10.36 -3.99
C TYR A 68 32.61 -10.65 -5.48
N PHE A 69 31.88 -9.95 -6.34
CA PHE A 69 31.96 -10.09 -7.79
C PHE A 69 32.07 -8.72 -8.48
N PRO A 70 32.92 -8.58 -9.51
CA PRO A 70 33.12 -7.31 -10.20
C PRO A 70 31.98 -7.03 -11.18
N HIS A 71 30.85 -6.52 -10.68
CA HIS A 71 29.64 -6.28 -11.47
C HIS A 71 29.87 -5.36 -12.68
N PHE A 72 30.67 -4.31 -12.54
CA PHE A 72 30.95 -3.38 -13.64
C PHE A 72 31.95 -3.96 -14.65
N PHE A 73 32.66 -5.03 -14.31
CA PHE A 73 33.58 -5.71 -15.22
C PHE A 73 32.84 -6.69 -16.16
N ASN A 74 31.58 -7.03 -15.85
CA ASN A 74 30.74 -7.90 -16.65
C ASN A 74 30.29 -7.21 -17.94
N THR A 75 31.19 -7.17 -18.93
CA THR A 75 30.94 -6.64 -20.27
C THR A 75 31.20 -7.71 -21.32
N VAL A 76 30.64 -7.55 -22.52
CA VAL A 76 30.84 -8.50 -23.64
C VAL A 76 32.33 -8.68 -23.97
N LYS A 77 33.13 -7.62 -23.84
CA LYS A 77 34.58 -7.64 -24.11
C LYS A 77 35.36 -8.49 -23.10
N ASN A 78 34.90 -8.54 -21.85
CA ASN A 78 35.62 -9.16 -20.74
C ASN A 78 35.17 -10.60 -20.44
N GLN A 79 34.21 -11.15 -21.19
CA GLN A 79 33.68 -12.50 -20.95
C GLN A 79 34.71 -13.62 -21.05
N ASN A 80 35.81 -13.40 -21.77
CA ASN A 80 36.92 -14.35 -21.92
C ASN A 80 38.18 -13.89 -21.16
N TYR A 81 38.06 -12.94 -20.24
CA TYR A 81 39.19 -12.42 -19.50
C TYR A 81 39.75 -13.47 -18.53
N VAL A 82 41.06 -13.68 -18.63
CA VAL A 82 41.86 -14.47 -17.69
C VAL A 82 43.10 -13.65 -17.38
N GLY A 83 43.30 -13.29 -16.12
CA GLY A 83 44.40 -12.39 -15.75
C GLY A 83 44.40 -12.04 -14.27
N PRO A 84 45.11 -10.98 -13.85
CA PRO A 84 45.09 -10.52 -12.47
C PRO A 84 43.69 -10.04 -12.06
N MET A 85 43.48 -9.91 -10.75
CA MET A 85 42.23 -9.41 -10.19
C MET A 85 41.80 -8.07 -10.83
N PRO A 86 40.52 -7.95 -11.25
CA PRO A 86 39.98 -6.69 -11.75
C PRO A 86 40.15 -5.57 -10.72
N PRO A 87 40.39 -4.32 -11.15
CA PRO A 87 40.50 -3.20 -10.22
C PRO A 87 39.28 -3.05 -9.28
N ALA A 88 39.53 -2.63 -8.03
CA ALA A 88 38.52 -2.51 -6.98
C ALA A 88 37.26 -1.69 -7.34
N HIS A 89 37.39 -0.67 -8.21
CA HIS A 89 36.24 0.14 -8.65
C HIS A 89 35.20 -0.68 -9.42
N TYR A 90 35.60 -1.78 -10.09
CA TYR A 90 34.66 -2.64 -10.82
C TYR A 90 33.72 -3.45 -9.91
N TYR A 91 34.00 -3.50 -8.61
CA TYR A 91 33.18 -4.19 -7.61
C TYR A 91 32.12 -3.27 -6.97
N GLY A 92 32.11 -1.97 -7.30
CA GLY A 92 31.20 -1.01 -6.68
C GLY A 92 31.55 -0.66 -5.24
N CYS A 93 32.85 -0.67 -4.92
CA CYS A 93 33.40 -0.31 -3.62
C CYS A 93 32.87 1.04 -3.06
N ASP A 94 32.56 1.99 -3.95
CA ASP A 94 32.07 3.32 -3.57
C ASP A 94 30.58 3.36 -3.18
N GLU A 95 29.80 2.36 -3.58
CA GLU A 95 28.37 2.23 -3.21
C GLU A 95 28.18 1.44 -1.91
N MET A 96 29.23 0.81 -1.40
CA MET A 96 29.18 0.00 -0.18
C MET A 96 29.14 0.87 1.08
N SER A 97 28.52 0.34 2.14
CA SER A 97 28.65 0.93 3.48
C SER A 97 30.11 0.86 3.96
N THR A 98 30.50 1.76 4.86
CA THR A 98 31.87 1.81 5.40
C THR A 98 32.35 0.47 5.98
N SER A 99 31.49 -0.24 6.71
CA SER A 99 31.81 -1.58 7.25
C SER A 99 32.05 -2.60 6.13
N ASN A 100 31.14 -2.69 5.15
CA ASN A 100 31.25 -3.66 4.06
C ASN A 100 32.46 -3.34 3.16
N ARG A 101 32.75 -2.04 2.96
CA ARG A 101 33.91 -1.57 2.20
C ARG A 101 35.21 -2.02 2.84
N ASN A 102 35.33 -1.93 4.16
CA ASN A 102 36.53 -2.38 4.88
C ASN A 102 36.73 -3.90 4.76
N ASP A 103 35.65 -4.67 4.88
CA ASP A 103 35.71 -6.13 4.73
C ASP A 103 36.07 -6.53 3.29
N PHE A 104 35.54 -5.80 2.30
CA PHE A 104 35.88 -5.97 0.89
C PHE A 104 37.36 -5.66 0.61
N LEU A 105 37.88 -4.53 1.10
CA LEU A 105 39.26 -4.12 0.85
C LEU A 105 40.26 -5.12 1.43
N LYS A 106 40.02 -5.63 2.64
CA LYS A 106 40.83 -6.70 3.24
C LYS A 106 40.87 -7.95 2.37
N TRP A 107 39.70 -8.44 1.95
CA TRP A 107 39.59 -9.58 1.05
C TRP A 107 40.31 -9.31 -0.29
N TYR A 108 40.14 -8.12 -0.87
CA TYR A 108 40.74 -7.75 -2.14
C TYR A 108 42.27 -7.72 -2.07
N GLU A 109 42.84 -7.10 -1.03
CA GLU A 109 44.28 -7.05 -0.79
C GLU A 109 44.87 -8.46 -0.60
N GLU A 110 44.18 -9.34 0.14
CA GLU A 110 44.58 -10.74 0.29
C GLU A 110 44.63 -11.47 -1.07
N GLN A 111 43.62 -11.28 -1.93
CA GLN A 111 43.59 -11.93 -3.24
C GLN A 111 44.68 -11.41 -4.19
N VAL A 112 44.95 -10.09 -4.15
CA VAL A 112 46.03 -9.47 -4.93
C VAL A 112 47.40 -9.96 -4.44
N ASN A 113 47.63 -9.99 -3.14
CA ASN A 113 48.88 -10.46 -2.54
C ASN A 113 49.17 -11.93 -2.85
N ASN A 114 48.13 -12.75 -2.95
CA ASN A 114 48.22 -14.16 -3.35
C ASN A 114 48.45 -14.36 -4.86
N ASN A 115 48.56 -13.29 -5.65
CA ASN A 115 48.64 -13.33 -7.12
C ASN A 115 47.52 -14.19 -7.74
N PHE A 116 46.31 -14.07 -7.21
CA PHE A 116 45.17 -14.85 -7.70
C PHE A 116 44.88 -14.54 -9.18
N VAL A 117 44.80 -15.59 -9.99
CA VAL A 117 44.42 -15.49 -11.40
C VAL A 117 42.90 -15.55 -11.50
N PHE A 118 42.31 -14.43 -11.90
CA PHE A 118 40.88 -14.28 -12.11
C PHE A 118 40.49 -14.77 -13.50
N ASP A 119 39.78 -15.90 -13.55
CA ASP A 119 39.08 -16.39 -14.75
C ASP A 119 37.60 -16.01 -14.68
N PHE A 120 37.20 -15.10 -15.58
CA PHE A 120 35.85 -14.54 -15.57
C PHE A 120 34.75 -15.62 -15.67
N LYS A 121 34.92 -16.63 -16.53
CA LYS A 121 33.88 -17.64 -16.78
C LYS A 121 33.69 -18.55 -15.58
N THR A 122 34.80 -18.95 -14.98
CA THR A 122 34.77 -19.83 -13.83
C THR A 122 34.23 -19.10 -12.61
N GLU A 123 34.66 -17.87 -12.37
CA GLU A 123 34.24 -17.09 -11.21
C GLU A 123 32.79 -16.62 -11.28
N ILE A 124 32.26 -16.24 -12.46
CA ILE A 124 30.85 -15.87 -12.59
C ILE A 124 29.92 -17.07 -12.30
N ILE A 125 30.29 -18.27 -12.75
CA ILE A 125 29.51 -19.48 -12.48
C ILE A 125 29.55 -19.79 -10.98
N LYS A 126 30.74 -19.80 -10.37
CA LYS A 126 30.90 -20.03 -8.92
C LYS A 126 30.08 -19.05 -8.10
N TYR A 127 30.13 -17.77 -8.46
CA TYR A 127 29.36 -16.72 -7.79
C TYR A 127 27.85 -16.95 -7.88
N CYS A 128 27.35 -17.21 -9.09
CA CYS A 128 25.92 -17.48 -9.31
C CYS A 128 25.45 -18.72 -8.54
N VAL A 129 26.23 -19.81 -8.56
CA VAL A 129 25.91 -21.04 -7.82
C VAL A 129 25.87 -20.76 -6.32
N ALA A 130 26.86 -20.04 -5.78
CA ALA A 130 26.89 -19.69 -4.36
C ALA A 130 25.69 -18.83 -3.95
N ASP A 131 25.33 -17.82 -4.75
CA ASP A 131 24.18 -16.94 -4.48
C ASP A 131 22.86 -17.74 -4.47
N VAL A 132 22.67 -18.65 -5.44
CA VAL A 132 21.50 -19.53 -5.51
C VAL A 132 21.47 -20.51 -4.34
N ASP A 133 22.61 -21.07 -3.94
CA ASP A 133 22.67 -22.01 -2.82
C ASP A 133 22.37 -21.35 -1.48
N ILE A 134 22.88 -20.13 -1.25
CA ILE A 134 22.55 -19.35 -0.06
C ILE A 134 21.04 -19.08 -0.02
N LEU A 135 20.47 -18.65 -1.15
CA LEU A 135 19.04 -18.37 -1.23
C LEU A 135 18.19 -19.63 -1.01
N ARG A 136 18.57 -20.75 -1.63
CA ARG A 136 17.90 -22.05 -1.48
C ARG A 136 17.89 -22.51 -0.03
N LYS A 137 19.04 -22.47 0.66
CA LYS A 137 19.15 -22.84 2.07
C LYS A 137 18.26 -21.97 2.96
N ALA A 138 18.29 -20.65 2.75
CA ALA A 138 17.46 -19.72 3.51
C ALA A 138 15.96 -19.94 3.26
N CYS A 139 15.53 -20.12 2.01
CA CYS A 139 14.14 -20.39 1.67
C CYS A 139 13.65 -21.71 2.28
N LEU A 140 14.47 -22.76 2.27
CA LEU A 140 14.13 -24.06 2.82
C LEU A 140 14.01 -24.02 4.35
N ASP A 141 14.93 -23.35 5.03
CA ASP A 141 14.88 -23.19 6.48
C ASP A 141 13.68 -22.32 6.90
N PHE A 142 13.43 -21.21 6.19
CA PHE A 142 12.24 -20.38 6.39
C PHE A 142 10.94 -21.20 6.22
N TRP A 143 10.83 -21.94 5.12
CA TRP A 143 9.66 -22.77 4.83
C TRP A 143 9.44 -23.85 5.88
N THR A 144 10.50 -24.58 6.25
CA THR A 144 10.44 -25.61 7.30
C THR A 144 9.93 -25.03 8.60
N ARG A 145 10.56 -23.96 9.10
CA ARG A 145 10.17 -23.33 10.37
C ARG A 145 8.73 -22.81 10.32
N PHE A 146 8.35 -22.13 9.24
CA PHE A 146 7.02 -21.52 9.11
C PHE A 146 5.91 -22.58 9.06
N THR A 147 6.11 -23.62 8.25
CA THR A 147 5.13 -24.70 8.05
C THR A 147 5.01 -25.57 9.29
N THR A 148 6.13 -25.95 9.94
CA THR A 148 6.10 -26.76 11.17
C THR A 148 5.41 -26.04 12.32
N SER A 149 5.60 -24.73 12.47
CA SER A 149 4.96 -23.98 13.57
C SER A 149 3.47 -23.67 13.33
N ASN A 150 3.05 -23.48 12.07
CA ASN A 150 1.73 -22.91 11.79
C ASN A 150 0.80 -23.76 10.92
N GLY A 151 1.31 -24.81 10.24
CA GLY A 151 0.50 -25.65 9.33
C GLY A 151 0.00 -24.93 8.07
N VAL A 152 0.68 -23.86 7.65
CA VAL A 152 0.36 -23.07 6.46
C VAL A 152 1.59 -23.02 5.57
N ASP A 153 1.45 -23.31 4.28
CA ASP A 153 2.55 -23.15 3.33
C ASP A 153 2.62 -21.69 2.85
N PRO A 154 3.69 -20.94 3.20
CA PRO A 154 3.78 -19.53 2.87
C PRO A 154 3.95 -19.26 1.37
N PHE A 155 4.56 -20.17 0.61
CA PHE A 155 4.89 -19.98 -0.80
C PHE A 155 3.74 -20.36 -1.73
N ILE A 156 2.93 -21.34 -1.33
CA ILE A 156 1.76 -21.78 -2.09
C ILE A 156 0.57 -20.88 -1.77
N GLU A 157 0.22 -20.77 -0.49
CA GLU A 157 -1.04 -20.16 -0.04
C GLU A 157 -1.00 -18.63 -0.02
N SER A 158 0.18 -18.03 -0.16
CA SER A 158 0.36 -16.58 -0.15
C SER A 158 1.39 -16.10 -1.17
N CYS A 159 1.43 -14.78 -1.35
CA CYS A 159 2.43 -14.10 -2.18
C CYS A 159 3.39 -13.22 -1.36
N THR A 160 3.09 -13.04 -0.06
CA THR A 160 3.85 -12.20 0.87
C THR A 160 3.81 -12.78 2.28
N ILE A 161 4.80 -12.44 3.10
CA ILE A 161 4.84 -12.81 4.51
C ILE A 161 3.61 -12.31 5.28
N ALA A 162 3.17 -11.07 5.04
CA ALA A 162 2.00 -10.50 5.70
C ALA A 162 0.72 -11.28 5.36
N GLY A 163 0.57 -11.71 4.09
CA GLY A 163 -0.52 -12.58 3.67
C GLY A 163 -0.49 -13.92 4.39
N ALA A 164 0.69 -14.55 4.47
CA ALA A 164 0.88 -15.82 5.16
C ALA A 164 0.54 -15.69 6.66
N CYS A 165 1.06 -14.66 7.34
CA CYS A 165 0.74 -14.42 8.75
C CYS A 165 -0.74 -14.14 8.98
N ASN A 166 -1.41 -13.43 8.07
CA ASN A 166 -2.85 -13.22 8.15
C ASN A 166 -3.63 -14.53 7.98
N LEU A 167 -3.20 -15.42 7.09
CA LEU A 167 -3.79 -16.77 6.96
C LEU A 167 -3.61 -17.59 8.24
N VAL A 168 -2.41 -17.59 8.80
CA VAL A 168 -2.13 -18.24 10.10
C VAL A 168 -3.04 -17.69 11.19
N PHE A 169 -3.16 -16.36 11.29
CA PHE A 169 -4.05 -15.72 12.26
C PHE A 169 -5.50 -16.17 12.08
N ARG A 170 -6.01 -16.12 10.84
CA ARG A 170 -7.38 -16.50 10.52
C ARG A 170 -7.68 -17.98 10.71
N ARG A 171 -6.72 -18.88 10.44
CA ARG A 171 -6.91 -20.34 10.52
C ARG A 171 -6.77 -20.84 11.96
N ASN A 172 -5.79 -20.32 12.70
CA ASN A 172 -5.40 -20.90 13.98
C ASN A 172 -5.93 -20.12 15.19
N TYR A 173 -6.23 -18.83 15.05
CA TYR A 173 -6.52 -17.94 16.19
C TYR A 173 -7.90 -17.26 16.15
N ILE A 174 -8.59 -17.23 15.00
CA ILE A 174 -9.94 -16.64 14.91
C ILE A 174 -10.99 -17.70 15.25
N HIS A 175 -11.70 -17.48 16.36
CA HIS A 175 -12.87 -18.29 16.73
C HIS A 175 -14.08 -17.98 15.86
N ALA A 176 -14.98 -18.95 15.72
CA ALA A 176 -16.24 -18.76 15.00
C ALA A 176 -17.03 -17.57 15.59
N ASN A 177 -17.65 -16.78 14.70
CA ASN A 177 -18.49 -15.62 15.06
C ASN A 177 -17.80 -14.51 15.88
N SER A 178 -16.47 -14.46 15.90
CA SER A 178 -15.72 -13.41 16.62
C SER A 178 -15.54 -12.11 15.82
N ILE A 179 -15.75 -12.15 14.49
CA ILE A 179 -15.65 -10.97 13.63
C ILE A 179 -17.02 -10.30 13.55
N GLY A 180 -17.14 -9.09 14.09
CA GLY A 180 -18.34 -8.27 13.94
C GLY A 180 -18.56 -7.85 12.49
N LEU A 181 -19.73 -8.16 11.95
CA LEU A 181 -20.15 -7.69 10.62
C LEU A 181 -20.54 -6.22 10.72
N ILE A 182 -19.71 -5.35 10.14
CA ILE A 182 -20.04 -3.92 10.04
C ILE A 182 -21.04 -3.75 8.88
N PRO A 183 -22.29 -3.34 9.13
CA PRO A 183 -23.23 -3.09 8.05
C PRO A 183 -22.77 -1.89 7.21
N PRO A 184 -23.16 -1.80 5.93
CA PRO A 184 -22.99 -0.57 5.16
C PRO A 184 -23.68 0.56 5.93
N ASN A 185 -22.92 1.62 6.27
CA ASN A 185 -23.26 2.75 7.17
C ASN A 185 -22.86 2.60 8.66
N GLY A 186 -22.16 1.54 9.05
CA GLY A 186 -21.64 1.37 10.41
C GLY A 186 -22.69 0.97 11.46
N TYR A 187 -22.25 0.63 12.67
CA TYR A 187 -23.15 0.20 13.76
C TYR A 187 -24.05 1.32 14.28
N ARG A 188 -23.60 2.56 14.15
CA ARG A 188 -24.41 3.75 14.36
C ARG A 188 -24.89 4.17 12.98
N MET A 189 -26.18 4.01 12.71
CA MET A 189 -26.84 4.53 11.50
C MET A 189 -26.24 5.89 11.16
N ALA A 190 -25.42 5.96 10.11
CA ALA A 190 -24.53 7.07 9.78
C ALA A 190 -25.09 8.45 10.15
N ASP A 191 -24.71 8.97 11.33
CA ASP A 191 -24.87 10.38 11.64
C ASP A 191 -23.92 11.13 10.72
N LYS A 192 -24.45 11.64 9.60
CA LYS A 192 -23.69 12.48 8.66
C LYS A 192 -23.39 13.88 9.23
N GLN A 193 -23.83 14.13 10.47
CA GLN A 193 -23.74 15.44 11.12
C GLN A 193 -22.44 15.56 11.92
N SER A 194 -21.69 16.63 11.67
CA SER A 194 -20.49 16.92 12.45
C SER A 194 -20.85 17.38 13.87
N VAL A 195 -20.01 17.03 14.85
CA VAL A 195 -20.15 17.51 16.25
C VAL A 195 -20.17 19.04 16.31
N ILE A 196 -19.39 19.71 15.47
CA ILE A 196 -19.31 21.17 15.37
C ILE A 196 -20.64 21.76 14.89
N ALA A 197 -21.29 21.14 13.91
CA ALA A 197 -22.59 21.58 13.43
C ALA A 197 -23.67 21.47 14.52
N ILE A 198 -23.65 20.40 15.32
CA ILE A 198 -24.58 20.24 16.45
C ILE A 198 -24.32 21.30 17.53
N GLN A 199 -23.06 21.58 17.87
CA GLN A 199 -22.72 22.63 18.84
C GLN A 199 -23.17 24.02 18.39
N TRP A 200 -23.03 24.32 17.10
CA TRP A 200 -23.52 25.59 16.54
C TRP A 200 -25.04 25.71 16.59
N LEU A 201 -25.77 24.62 16.29
CA LEU A 201 -27.24 24.60 16.40
C LEU A 201 -27.68 24.82 17.86
N LEU A 202 -27.04 24.20 18.84
CA LEU A 202 -27.32 24.43 20.27
C LEU A 202 -27.03 25.88 20.69
N TRP A 203 -25.97 26.49 20.16
CA TRP A 203 -25.67 27.91 20.40
C TRP A 203 -26.72 28.83 19.75
N LEU A 204 -27.21 28.49 18.56
CA LEU A 204 -28.33 29.19 17.93
C LEU A 204 -29.63 29.06 18.72
N GLU A 205 -29.93 27.87 19.25
CA GLU A 205 -31.10 27.68 20.11
C GLU A 205 -31.05 28.61 21.33
N TYR A 206 -29.87 28.72 21.96
CA TYR A 206 -29.66 29.57 23.13
C TYR A 206 -29.75 31.07 22.78
N SER A 207 -29.07 31.51 21.73
CA SER A 207 -28.99 32.94 21.35
C SER A 207 -30.29 33.50 20.78
N LEU A 208 -31.05 32.70 20.03
CA LEU A 208 -32.33 33.11 19.43
C LEU A 208 -33.53 32.69 20.28
N ASN A 209 -33.33 31.91 21.35
CA ASN A 209 -34.36 31.34 22.20
C ASN A 209 -35.41 30.52 21.40
N ILE A 210 -34.95 29.76 20.39
CA ILE A 210 -35.79 28.93 19.52
C ILE A 210 -35.39 27.47 19.69
N LYS A 211 -36.35 26.55 19.80
CA LYS A 211 -36.07 25.10 19.76
C LYS A 211 -35.94 24.59 18.31
N ILE A 212 -34.79 24.03 17.99
CA ILE A 212 -34.38 23.42 16.73
C ILE A 212 -34.33 21.90 16.90
N GLN A 213 -35.07 21.16 16.09
CA GLN A 213 -34.90 19.70 16.04
C GLN A 213 -33.68 19.36 15.20
N HIS A 214 -32.73 18.62 15.77
CA HIS A 214 -31.49 18.19 15.11
C HIS A 214 -31.11 16.76 15.50
N ALA A 215 -30.04 16.21 14.91
CA ALA A 215 -29.62 14.81 15.11
C ALA A 215 -29.45 14.40 16.59
N GLY A 216 -29.02 15.34 17.45
CA GLY A 216 -28.86 15.14 18.89
C GLY A 216 -30.12 15.43 19.73
N ASN A 217 -31.21 15.94 19.14
CA ASN A 217 -32.44 16.30 19.82
C ASN A 217 -33.66 15.96 18.94
N ASN A 218 -34.17 14.73 19.08
CA ASN A 218 -35.32 14.14 18.36
C ASN A 218 -35.15 13.87 16.85
N ARG A 219 -33.91 13.90 16.33
CA ARG A 219 -33.53 13.63 14.92
C ARG A 219 -34.13 14.61 13.90
N GLU A 220 -33.63 14.54 12.66
CA GLU A 220 -34.11 15.28 11.49
C GLU A 220 -35.50 14.78 11.04
N VAL A 221 -36.32 15.69 10.52
CA VAL A 221 -37.65 15.36 10.00
C VAL A 221 -37.54 15.09 8.51
N ARG A 222 -38.16 14.00 8.06
CA ARG A 222 -38.26 13.69 6.63
C ARG A 222 -39.50 14.35 6.04
N LEU A 223 -39.32 15.22 5.06
CA LEU A 223 -40.41 15.80 4.29
C LEU A 223 -41.07 14.74 3.39
N LYS A 224 -42.29 15.02 2.93
CA LYS A 224 -43.04 14.10 2.04
C LYS A 224 -42.32 13.90 0.70
N GLU A 225 -41.54 14.88 0.24
CA GLU A 225 -40.71 14.74 -0.96
C GLU A 225 -39.40 13.95 -0.72
N GLY A 226 -39.18 13.44 0.49
CA GLY A 226 -38.08 12.51 0.81
C GLY A 226 -36.82 13.15 1.40
N PHE A 227 -36.72 14.48 1.42
CA PHE A 227 -35.59 15.24 1.99
C PHE A 227 -35.58 15.21 3.53
N LEU A 228 -34.39 15.11 4.13
CA LEU A 228 -34.19 15.27 5.57
C LEU A 228 -33.88 16.74 5.88
N VAL A 229 -34.63 17.32 6.82
CA VAL A 229 -34.49 18.74 7.21
C VAL A 229 -34.55 18.91 8.73
N PHE A 230 -33.90 19.97 9.21
CA PHE A 230 -34.03 20.46 10.57
C PHE A 230 -35.27 21.34 10.69
N VAL A 231 -36.04 21.19 11.78
CA VAL A 231 -37.32 21.89 11.95
C VAL A 231 -37.26 22.86 13.12
N LEU A 232 -37.61 24.11 12.85
CA LEU A 232 -37.82 25.17 13.85
C LEU A 232 -39.27 25.08 14.37
N LYS A 233 -39.46 24.96 15.68
CA LYS A 233 -40.80 24.74 16.26
C LYS A 233 -41.61 26.01 16.59
N HIS A 234 -41.04 27.22 16.47
CA HIS A 234 -41.70 28.42 16.99
C HIS A 234 -42.74 29.05 16.03
N THR A 235 -42.72 28.74 14.74
CA THR A 235 -43.74 29.20 13.79
C THR A 235 -44.06 28.04 12.86
N ARG A 236 -45.28 27.98 12.30
CA ARG A 236 -45.66 27.02 11.26
C ARG A 236 -44.92 27.29 9.93
N CYS A 237 -43.61 27.53 9.98
CA CYS A 237 -42.72 27.86 8.89
C CYS A 237 -41.56 26.87 8.88
N ILE A 238 -41.53 26.00 7.87
CA ILE A 238 -40.39 25.14 7.57
C ILE A 238 -39.37 26.04 6.86
N SER A 239 -38.39 26.59 7.59
CA SER A 239 -37.26 27.25 6.93
C SER A 239 -36.19 26.22 6.58
N PHE A 240 -35.82 26.16 5.30
CA PHE A 240 -34.71 25.34 4.82
C PHE A 240 -33.40 25.97 5.31
N MET A 241 -32.80 25.39 6.35
CA MET A 241 -31.44 25.72 6.73
C MET A 241 -30.50 24.73 6.03
N VAL A 242 -30.22 24.98 4.74
CA VAL A 242 -29.14 24.26 4.04
C VAL A 242 -27.83 24.79 4.61
N VAL A 243 -27.27 24.06 5.58
CA VAL A 243 -25.96 24.36 6.15
C VAL A 243 -24.91 24.03 5.10
N ILE A 244 -24.54 25.03 4.29
CA ILE A 244 -23.40 24.96 3.35
C ILE A 244 -22.12 24.93 4.18
N PHE A 245 -21.72 23.76 4.68
CA PHE A 245 -20.42 23.58 5.33
C PHE A 245 -19.50 22.59 4.59
N THR A 246 -20.02 21.83 3.63
CA THR A 246 -19.19 20.86 2.90
C THR A 246 -18.36 21.50 1.78
N VAL A 247 -18.80 22.62 1.20
CA VAL A 247 -18.12 23.25 0.04
C VAL A 247 -17.08 24.31 0.45
N VAL A 248 -17.27 24.99 1.58
CA VAL A 248 -16.41 26.14 1.97
C VAL A 248 -14.99 25.72 2.39
N LYS A 249 -14.80 24.47 2.83
CA LYS A 249 -13.50 23.96 3.26
C LYS A 249 -12.49 23.72 2.12
N LEU A 250 -12.97 23.58 0.89
CA LEU A 250 -12.12 23.37 -0.29
C LEU A 250 -11.77 24.66 -1.05
N ALA A 251 -12.50 25.76 -0.82
CA ALA A 251 -12.38 26.95 -1.66
C ALA A 251 -11.81 28.21 -0.97
N PHE A 252 -11.84 28.32 0.38
CA PHE A 252 -11.39 29.55 1.04
C PHE A 252 -10.55 29.31 2.31
N PRO A 253 -9.35 29.90 2.45
CA PRO A 253 -8.60 29.90 3.70
C PRO A 253 -9.33 30.72 4.77
N ILE A 254 -9.37 30.18 5.98
CA ILE A 254 -10.23 30.51 7.14
C ILE A 254 -10.16 31.98 7.63
N LYS A 255 -9.30 32.84 7.07
CA LYS A 255 -9.07 34.21 7.57
C LYS A 255 -9.98 35.31 7.01
N GLN A 256 -10.95 35.00 6.14
CA GLN A 256 -11.80 36.03 5.48
C GLN A 256 -13.31 35.75 5.49
N LEU A 257 -13.84 34.92 6.39
CA LEU A 257 -15.30 34.83 6.54
C LEU A 257 -15.82 36.00 7.39
N ASN A 258 -16.28 37.05 6.70
CA ASN A 258 -17.03 38.14 7.31
C ASN A 258 -18.45 37.66 7.63
N LEU A 259 -18.85 37.68 8.91
CA LEU A 259 -20.13 37.17 9.41
C LEU A 259 -21.38 37.83 8.78
N ALA A 260 -21.22 38.96 8.08
CA ALA A 260 -22.32 39.71 7.48
C ALA A 260 -22.87 39.12 6.17
N ALA A 261 -22.19 38.15 5.54
CA ALA A 261 -22.61 37.62 4.23
C ALA A 261 -23.70 36.53 4.30
N ILE A 262 -24.04 36.04 5.49
CA ILE A 262 -25.13 35.05 5.69
C ILE A 262 -26.39 35.82 6.08
N ASN A 263 -26.88 36.68 5.17
CA ASN A 263 -28.18 37.30 5.36
C ASN A 263 -29.26 36.22 5.21
N MET A 264 -30.03 36.05 6.28
CA MET A 264 -31.26 35.26 6.29
C MET A 264 -32.15 35.68 5.11
N ILE A 265 -32.52 34.73 4.24
CA ILE A 265 -33.61 34.92 3.30
C ILE A 265 -34.90 34.89 4.13
N PRO A 266 -35.63 36.01 4.28
CA PRO A 266 -36.88 36.01 5.03
C PRO A 266 -37.98 35.41 4.15
N CYS A 267 -38.75 34.51 4.75
CA CYS A 267 -40.16 34.22 4.48
C CYS A 267 -40.68 34.60 3.07
N VAL A 268 -40.77 33.63 2.16
CA VAL A 268 -41.51 33.80 0.89
C VAL A 268 -42.80 32.99 0.98
N GLN A 269 -43.91 33.68 1.22
CA GLN A 269 -45.26 33.11 1.29
C GLN A 269 -45.87 32.76 -0.09
N ASP A 270 -45.16 32.90 -1.20
CA ASP A 270 -45.69 32.63 -2.54
C ASP A 270 -44.88 31.61 -3.32
N VAL A 271 -45.39 30.38 -3.36
CA VAL A 271 -44.86 29.24 -4.12
C VAL A 271 -44.75 29.53 -5.64
N LYS A 272 -45.40 30.58 -6.16
CA LYS A 272 -45.34 30.96 -7.58
C LYS A 272 -44.06 31.68 -8.02
N LYS A 273 -43.29 32.29 -7.09
CA LYS A 273 -42.02 32.97 -7.44
C LYS A 273 -40.80 32.04 -7.54
N LEU A 274 -40.94 30.78 -7.13
CA LEU A 274 -39.87 29.77 -7.18
C LEU A 274 -39.50 29.31 -8.61
N LYS A 275 -40.31 29.60 -9.63
CA LYS A 275 -40.00 29.24 -11.02
C LYS A 275 -38.91 30.08 -11.68
N LEU A 276 -38.56 31.26 -11.14
CA LEU A 276 -37.59 32.17 -11.78
C LEU A 276 -36.18 32.15 -11.20
N LEU A 277 -35.97 31.56 -10.01
CA LEU A 277 -34.63 31.39 -9.42
C LEU A 277 -34.04 29.99 -9.65
N GLN A 278 -34.72 29.14 -10.43
CA GLN A 278 -34.32 27.77 -10.71
C GLN A 278 -33.21 27.59 -11.77
N LEU A 279 -32.61 28.67 -12.30
CA LEU A 279 -31.69 28.58 -13.44
C LEU A 279 -30.22 28.92 -13.19
N GLU A 280 -29.81 29.44 -12.03
CA GLU A 280 -28.40 29.87 -11.84
C GLU A 280 -27.61 29.18 -10.72
N SER A 281 -28.14 28.14 -10.07
CA SER A 281 -27.34 27.32 -9.15
C SER A 281 -27.80 25.87 -9.11
N VAL A 282 -27.79 25.21 -10.27
CA VAL A 282 -27.81 23.75 -10.34
C VAL A 282 -26.38 23.26 -10.26
N LEU A 283 -25.90 23.00 -9.04
CA LEU A 283 -24.79 22.08 -8.82
C LEU A 283 -25.38 20.83 -8.16
N LEU A 284 -25.66 19.86 -9.01
CA LEU A 284 -26.01 18.49 -8.64
C LEU A 284 -24.97 17.97 -7.63
N ALA A 285 -25.41 17.70 -6.41
CA ALA A 285 -24.79 16.66 -5.58
C ALA A 285 -25.67 15.42 -5.73
N THR A 286 -25.32 14.62 -6.72
CA THR A 286 -25.77 13.25 -6.90
C THR A 286 -25.52 12.43 -5.63
N THR A 287 -26.54 11.69 -5.20
CA THR A 287 -26.40 10.28 -4.82
C THR A 287 -27.37 9.49 -5.67
#